data_AF-A0A1D6Q1Q1-F1
#
_entry.id   AF-A0A1D6Q1Q1-F1
#
_cell.length_a   1.000
_cell.length_b   1.000
_cell.length_c   1.000
_cell.angle_alpha   90.00
_cell.angle_beta   90.00
_cell.angle_gamma   90.00
#
_symmetry.space_group_name_H-M   'P 1'
#
loop_
_entity.id
_entity.type
_entity.pdbx_description
1 polymer ?
#
loop_
_entity_poly.entity_id
_entity_poly.type
_entity_poly.pdbx_seq_one_letter_code
_entity_poly.pdbx_strand_id
1 'polypeptide(L)'
;MAVNADDFFKAAKLDQPWDTTKSKVGSNVTLINVIQLPGLNMLGISLARIDYTPLGQNPPHTHPHAIEILTVLKGTLYIGFVTSNQADRSNKLFAKVLNKGVVFVFPQGLIHF
;
A
#
# COMPACT_ATOMS: atom_id res chain seq x y z
N MET A 1 32.50 -2.50 5.74
CA MET A 1 32.50 -1.31 4.85
C MET A 1 31.89 -0.16 5.60
N ALA A 2 32.32 1.08 5.34
CA ALA A 2 31.72 2.27 5.93
C ALA A 2 30.40 2.62 5.22
N VAL A 3 29.42 3.09 5.98
CA VAL A 3 28.13 3.55 5.47
C VAL A 3 28.30 4.82 4.63
N ASN A 4 27.57 4.95 3.53
CA ASN A 4 27.58 6.12 2.65
C ASN A 4 26.17 6.44 2.10
N ALA A 5 26.08 7.44 1.21
CA ALA A 5 24.80 7.91 0.68
C ALA A 5 24.01 6.85 -0.11
N ASP A 6 24.71 5.92 -0.77
CA ASP A 6 24.08 4.88 -1.59
C ASP A 6 23.30 3.86 -0.73
N ASP A 7 23.64 3.71 0.55
CA ASP A 7 22.90 2.85 1.49
C ASP A 7 21.48 3.38 1.77
N PHE A 8 21.26 4.69 1.55
CA PHE A 8 19.98 5.40 1.78
C PHE A 8 19.30 5.84 0.47
N PHE A 9 19.81 5.43 -0.68
CA PHE A 9 19.29 5.84 -1.99
C PHE A 9 18.78 4.65 -2.81
N LYS A 10 17.66 4.86 -3.52
CA LYS A 10 17.17 3.93 -4.55
C LYS A 10 16.59 4.72 -5.70
N ALA A 11 17.10 4.50 -6.91
CA ALA A 11 16.50 4.96 -8.16
C ALA A 11 15.25 4.13 -8.51
N ALA A 12 14.18 4.29 -7.70
CA ALA A 12 13.03 3.40 -7.69
C ALA A 12 12.04 3.59 -8.85
N LYS A 13 12.17 4.68 -9.65
CA LYS A 13 11.29 5.00 -10.79
C LYS A 13 9.79 5.02 -10.45
N LEU A 14 9.46 5.49 -9.24
CA LEU A 14 8.07 5.55 -8.75
C LEU A 14 7.24 6.63 -9.45
N ASP A 15 7.80 7.41 -10.37
CA ASP A 15 7.09 8.32 -11.26
C ASP A 15 6.48 7.60 -12.47
N GLN A 16 7.00 6.41 -12.81
CA GLN A 16 6.57 5.63 -13.96
C GLN A 16 5.51 4.59 -13.56
N PRO A 17 4.38 4.50 -14.29
CA PRO A 17 3.39 3.44 -14.04
C PRO A 17 3.93 2.08 -14.47
N TRP A 18 3.64 1.05 -13.69
CA TRP A 18 3.96 -0.32 -14.05
C TRP A 18 2.94 -0.92 -15.04
N ASP A 19 3.36 -1.90 -15.84
CA ASP A 19 2.47 -2.65 -16.72
C ASP A 19 1.60 -3.64 -15.92
N THR A 20 0.30 -3.34 -15.84
CA THR A 20 -0.69 -4.16 -15.13
C THR A 20 -1.39 -5.18 -16.03
N THR A 21 -1.11 -5.23 -17.34
CA THR A 21 -1.85 -6.06 -18.31
C THR A 21 -1.63 -7.56 -18.10
N LYS A 22 -0.51 -7.95 -17.50
CA LYS A 22 -0.17 -9.35 -17.17
C LYS A 22 -0.69 -9.78 -15.80
N SER A 23 -1.23 -8.85 -15.00
CA SER A 23 -1.76 -9.16 -13.67
C SER A 23 -3.17 -9.72 -13.77
N LYS A 24 -3.40 -10.91 -13.22
CA LYS A 24 -4.75 -11.52 -13.16
C LYS A 24 -5.74 -10.67 -12.35
N VAL A 25 -5.23 -9.86 -11.44
CA VAL A 25 -6.03 -8.95 -10.60
C VAL A 25 -6.00 -7.51 -11.12
N GLY A 26 -5.31 -7.25 -12.24
CA GLY A 26 -5.26 -5.94 -12.86
C GLY A 26 -4.52 -4.88 -12.04
N SER A 27 -3.67 -5.27 -11.10
CA SER A 27 -2.85 -4.35 -10.30
C SER A 27 -1.40 -4.84 -10.16
N ASN A 28 -0.50 -3.92 -9.82
CA ASN A 28 0.90 -4.21 -9.50
C ASN A 28 1.32 -3.42 -8.25
N VAL A 29 1.99 -4.09 -7.31
CA VAL A 29 2.53 -3.48 -6.09
C VAL A 29 4.05 -3.42 -6.19
N THR A 30 4.60 -2.20 -6.24
CA THR A 30 6.04 -1.93 -6.21
C THR A 30 6.45 -1.56 -4.78
N LEU A 31 7.15 -2.47 -4.10
CA LEU A 31 7.55 -2.31 -2.70
C LEU A 31 8.92 -1.63 -2.54
N ILE A 32 9.03 -0.75 -1.56
CA ILE A 32 10.25 -0.11 -1.06
C ILE A 32 10.34 -0.39 0.44
N ASN A 33 10.80 -1.59 0.77
CA ASN A 33 11.03 -2.03 2.15
C ASN A 33 12.54 -2.15 2.44
N VAL A 34 12.90 -2.56 3.64
CA VAL A 34 14.30 -2.71 4.07
C VAL A 34 15.15 -3.61 3.17
N ILE A 35 14.54 -4.59 2.47
CA ILE A 35 15.25 -5.45 1.51
C ILE A 35 15.62 -4.65 0.26
N GLN A 36 14.78 -3.71 -0.15
CA GLN A 36 14.96 -2.90 -1.34
C GLN A 36 15.76 -1.62 -1.11
N LEU A 37 15.75 -1.10 0.12
CA LEU A 37 16.45 0.11 0.56
C LEU A 37 16.98 -0.12 1.99
N PRO A 38 18.22 -0.61 2.15
CA PRO A 38 18.78 -1.01 3.45
C PRO A 38 18.78 0.08 4.51
N GLY A 39 18.93 1.35 4.10
CA GLY A 39 18.84 2.51 4.98
C GLY A 39 17.50 2.67 5.72
N LEU A 40 16.46 1.93 5.36
CA LEU A 40 15.19 1.87 6.11
C LEU A 40 15.31 1.05 7.41
N ASN A 41 16.38 0.27 7.60
CA ASN A 41 16.53 -0.54 8.78
C ASN A 41 16.47 0.33 10.06
N MET A 42 15.70 -0.14 11.05
CA MET A 42 15.44 0.57 12.31
C MET A 42 14.64 1.89 12.22
N LEU A 43 14.24 2.37 11.03
CA LEU A 43 13.49 3.63 10.89
C LEU A 43 11.96 3.49 11.02
N GLY A 44 11.45 2.25 11.07
CA GLY A 44 10.03 2.00 11.33
C GLY A 44 9.08 2.36 10.17
N ILE A 45 9.60 2.59 8.97
CA ILE A 45 8.81 2.95 7.78
C ILE A 45 9.18 2.11 6.55
N SER A 46 8.22 1.99 5.65
CA SER A 46 8.40 1.47 4.28
C SER A 46 7.45 2.22 3.34
N LEU A 47 7.59 2.02 2.03
CA LEU A 47 6.74 2.63 1.02
C LEU A 47 6.28 1.59 0.01
N ALA A 48 5.09 1.78 -0.56
CA ALA A 48 4.62 1.05 -1.72
C ALA A 48 4.03 2.01 -2.75
N ARG A 49 4.21 1.72 -4.04
CA ARG A 49 3.41 2.28 -5.13
C ARG A 49 2.51 1.17 -5.66
N ILE A 50 1.24 1.48 -5.89
CA ILE A 50 0.30 0.55 -6.48
C ILE A 50 -0.25 1.17 -7.77
N ASP A 51 -0.14 0.43 -8.87
CA ASP A 51 -0.72 0.76 -10.16
C ASP A 51 -1.89 -0.17 -10.45
N TYR A 52 -2.97 0.38 -11.01
CA TYR A 52 -4.20 -0.35 -11.33
C TYR A 52 -4.60 -0.09 -12.79
N THR A 53 -4.98 -1.15 -13.49
CA THR A 53 -5.79 -1.06 -14.72
C THR A 53 -7.24 -0.70 -14.34
N PRO A 54 -8.09 -0.22 -15.26
CA PRO A 54 -9.51 -0.05 -14.98
C PRO A 54 -10.14 -1.35 -14.44
N LEU A 55 -10.87 -1.24 -13.33
CA LEU A 55 -11.47 -2.36 -12.59
C LEU A 55 -10.46 -3.35 -11.98
N GLY A 56 -9.16 -3.04 -12.01
CA GLY A 56 -8.15 -3.77 -11.26
C GLY A 56 -8.36 -3.64 -9.75
N GLN A 57 -7.93 -4.67 -9.01
CA GLN A 57 -8.10 -4.76 -7.57
C GLN A 57 -6.77 -5.06 -6.87
N ASN A 58 -6.62 -4.56 -5.65
CA ASN A 58 -5.70 -5.12 -4.68
C ASN A 58 -6.56 -5.99 -3.77
N PRO A 59 -6.51 -7.34 -3.91
CA PRO A 59 -7.46 -8.21 -3.21
C PRO A 59 -7.42 -8.03 -1.69
N PRO A 60 -8.47 -8.46 -0.96
CA PRO A 60 -8.47 -8.43 0.50
C PRO A 60 -7.20 -9.03 1.11
N HIS A 61 -6.46 -8.23 1.88
CA HIS A 61 -5.19 -8.59 2.49
C HIS A 61 -4.98 -7.88 3.84
N THR A 62 -3.87 -8.16 4.53
CA THR A 62 -3.54 -7.57 5.84
C THR A 62 -2.04 -7.26 5.93
N HIS A 63 -1.70 -6.27 6.76
CA HIS A 63 -0.34 -6.00 7.21
C HIS A 63 -0.26 -6.32 8.72
N PRO A 64 0.31 -7.46 9.13
CA PRO A 64 0.23 -7.90 10.54
C PRO A 64 0.98 -6.97 11.51
N HIS A 65 1.98 -6.24 11.03
CA HIS A 65 2.89 -5.43 11.86
C HIS A 65 2.97 -3.96 11.41
N ALA A 66 2.05 -3.47 10.59
CA ALA A 66 2.07 -2.10 10.11
C ALA A 66 0.67 -1.50 9.91
N ILE A 67 0.58 -0.19 10.09
CA ILE A 67 -0.52 0.67 9.65
C ILE A 67 -0.18 1.15 8.23
N GLU A 68 -1.19 1.32 7.37
CA GLU A 68 -1.00 1.91 6.05
C GLU A 68 -1.73 3.26 5.94
N ILE A 69 -1.06 4.24 5.32
CA ILE A 69 -1.67 5.49 4.87
C ILE A 69 -1.55 5.53 3.35
N LEU A 70 -2.69 5.56 2.66
CA LEU A 70 -2.78 5.55 1.20
C LEU A 70 -3.22 6.93 0.69
N THR A 71 -2.56 7.41 -0.36
CA THR A 71 -2.97 8.61 -1.11
C THR A 71 -3.13 8.29 -2.60
N VAL A 72 -4.22 8.73 -3.20
CA VAL A 72 -4.44 8.55 -4.65
C VAL A 72 -3.66 9.59 -5.44
N LEU A 73 -2.68 9.17 -6.24
CA LEU A 73 -1.90 10.07 -7.09
C LEU A 73 -2.58 10.37 -8.44
N LYS A 74 -3.39 9.42 -8.95
CA LYS A 74 -4.12 9.53 -10.22
C LYS A 74 -5.35 8.61 -10.20
N GLY A 75 -6.42 9.04 -10.87
CA GLY A 75 -7.64 8.24 -11.02
C GLY A 75 -8.54 8.26 -9.79
N THR A 76 -9.33 7.20 -9.67
CA THR A 76 -10.35 7.00 -8.63
C THR A 76 -10.27 5.56 -8.14
N LEU A 77 -10.35 5.35 -6.82
CA LEU A 77 -10.23 4.05 -6.17
C LEU A 77 -11.35 3.85 -5.16
N TYR A 78 -12.00 2.69 -5.19
CA TYR A 78 -12.90 2.27 -4.10
C TYR A 78 -12.11 1.40 -3.13
N ILE A 79 -11.99 1.85 -1.88
CA ILE A 79 -11.09 1.27 -0.89
C ILE A 79 -11.84 1.08 0.43
N GLY A 80 -11.43 0.11 1.23
CA GLY A 80 -11.99 -0.05 2.57
C GLY A 80 -11.30 -1.10 3.44
N PHE A 81 -11.65 -1.11 4.73
CA PHE A 81 -11.26 -2.15 5.67
C PHE A 81 -12.44 -2.67 6.46
N VAL A 82 -12.27 -3.86 7.04
CA VAL A 82 -13.27 -4.53 7.87
C VAL A 82 -12.74 -4.65 9.30
N THR A 83 -13.54 -4.24 10.28
CA THR A 83 -13.20 -4.45 11.69
C THR A 83 -13.25 -5.93 12.05
N SER A 84 -12.48 -6.30 13.07
CA SER A 84 -12.52 -7.63 13.67
C SER A 84 -12.64 -7.52 15.19
N ASN A 85 -13.05 -8.62 15.83
CA ASN A 85 -13.07 -8.76 17.29
C ASN A 85 -13.82 -7.65 18.05
N GLN A 86 -14.97 -7.22 17.52
CA GLN A 86 -15.84 -6.24 18.19
C GLN A 86 -16.60 -6.90 19.34
N ALA A 87 -17.02 -6.10 20.34
CA ALA A 87 -17.73 -6.59 21.52
C ALA A 87 -19.06 -7.30 21.19
N ASP A 88 -19.73 -6.84 20.13
CA ASP A 88 -20.98 -7.41 19.61
C ASP A 88 -20.76 -8.57 18.62
N ARG A 89 -19.50 -9.00 18.43
CA ARG A 89 -19.05 -10.01 17.47
C ARG A 89 -19.35 -9.66 16.00
N SER A 90 -19.68 -8.41 15.70
CA SER A 90 -19.89 -7.96 14.33
C SER A 90 -18.57 -7.60 13.66
N ASN A 91 -18.56 -7.71 12.32
CA ASN A 91 -17.53 -7.16 11.47
C ASN A 91 -18.16 -6.01 10.68
N LYS A 92 -17.57 -4.82 10.72
CA LYS A 92 -18.09 -3.63 10.06
C LYS A 92 -17.15 -3.18 8.94
N LEU A 93 -17.72 -2.96 7.76
CA LEU A 93 -17.01 -2.38 6.62
C LEU A 93 -16.98 -0.85 6.73
N PHE A 94 -15.80 -0.28 6.60
CA PHE A 94 -15.57 1.14 6.37
C PHE A 94 -14.97 1.30 4.98
N ALA A 95 -15.70 1.92 4.05
CA ALA A 95 -15.27 2.07 2.67
C ALA A 95 -15.65 3.42 2.07
N LYS A 96 -14.85 3.89 1.11
CA LYS A 96 -15.08 5.15 0.41
C LYS A 96 -14.49 5.11 -1.00
N VAL A 97 -15.11 5.85 -1.92
CA VAL A 97 -14.51 6.19 -3.21
C VAL A 97 -13.58 7.38 -3.02
N LEU A 98 -12.30 7.21 -3.33
CA LEU A 98 -11.26 8.23 -3.24
C LEU A 98 -10.90 8.73 -4.62
N ASN A 99 -10.72 10.04 -4.74
CA ASN A 99 -10.20 10.71 -5.93
C ASN A 99 -8.76 11.17 -5.67
N LYS A 100 -8.09 11.64 -6.74
CA LYS A 100 -6.75 12.22 -6.66
C LYS A 100 -6.60 13.20 -5.48
N GLY A 101 -5.52 13.03 -4.71
CA GLY A 101 -5.14 13.87 -3.58
C GLY A 101 -5.83 13.53 -2.26
N VAL A 102 -6.75 12.56 -2.25
CA VAL A 102 -7.42 12.12 -1.03
C VAL A 102 -6.61 11.03 -0.32
N VAL A 103 -6.64 11.07 1.01
CA VAL A 103 -5.91 10.17 1.92
C VAL A 103 -6.90 9.25 2.64
N PHE A 104 -6.48 8.02 2.96
CA PHE A 104 -7.21 7.07 3.80
C PHE A 104 -6.24 6.20 4.62
N VAL A 105 -6.66 5.78 5.81
CA VAL A 105 -5.83 5.02 6.75
C VAL A 105 -6.41 3.63 6.98
N PHE A 106 -5.53 2.64 7.01
CA PHE A 106 -5.84 1.25 7.33
C PHE A 106 -5.20 0.87 8.68
N PRO A 107 -5.99 0.54 9.71
CA PRO A 107 -5.45 0.12 11.00
C PRO A 107 -4.66 -1.19 10.90
N GLN A 108 -3.67 -1.34 11.79
CA GLN A 108 -2.78 -2.50 11.78
C GLN A 108 -3.56 -3.82 11.86
N GLY A 109 -3.17 -4.77 11.01
CA GLY A 109 -3.68 -6.13 11.03
C GLY A 109 -5.11 -6.32 10.50
N LEU A 110 -5.85 -5.26 10.19
CA LEU A 110 -7.20 -5.38 9.66
C LEU A 110 -7.21 -5.74 8.17
N ILE A 111 -8.19 -6.57 7.79
CA ILE A 111 -8.39 -6.92 6.39
C ILE A 111 -8.84 -5.66 5.62
N HIS A 112 -8.15 -5.36 4.53
CA HIS A 112 -8.44 -4.22 3.66
C HIS A 112 -8.17 -4.53 2.18
N PHE A 113 -8.65 -3.65 1.31
CA PHE A 113 -8.55 -3.73 -0.15
C PHE A 113 -8.44 -2.35 -0.80
#